data_AF-A0A0S4LJL4-F1
#
_entry.id   AF-A0A0S4LJL4-F1
#
_cell.length_a   1.000
_cell.length_b   1.000
_cell.length_c   1.000
_cell.angle_alpha   90.00
_cell.angle_beta   90.00
_cell.angle_gamma   90.00
#
_symmetry.space_group_name_H-M   'P 1'
#
loop_
_entity.id
_entity.type
_entity.pdbx_description
1 polymer ?
#
loop_
_entity_poly.entity_id
_entity_poly.type
_entity_poly.pdbx_seq_one_letter_code
_entity_poly.pdbx_strand_id
1 'polypeptide(L)'
;MFSRILPYTFLGLAPVLLSCSESSSLFGSTTSPCSLMTVADVERVLGERVQEGTLADPTTCIFHTHRHTGNTVTVQLDETPSADRRTWFNKERLRRDSHLIPGLGDGAVRVDSSPTLSRLTFMHRDAFVTVIVSSTQPKQLGESVTQLSRTAASRYGASLTATLPPSAQSSTPGRGTQAETVAPLAPVTLTRTLPAHSGTPVGPKKATSFDPKSLVGTWHAHLTQGTTQHDMLLIIQPNLTWSLSSMMQVDGVLNAEGGLWSFERANTFKGLGWKGTYRKTTPNSFASTGSVQAAWTRLSIDQKPARIPVELWTLRRDATSVPVFQLKTVDSDLVGQWEGSGTYAGGSAAFVWVIKSSAATDLLIVDTLRGTVQTKDGIPQLQPVQKRQQRVSVIAFHDRGFTTTDGKTNLRWTNLRSEPTEDHQL
;
A
#
# COMPACT_ATOMS: atom_id res chain seq x y z
N MET A 1 6.57 103.01 2.95
CA MET A 1 5.87 103.39 4.19
C MET A 1 5.44 102.11 4.89
N PHE A 2 5.72 102.07 6.20
CA PHE A 2 5.27 101.17 7.27
C PHE A 2 4.04 100.28 6.96
N SER A 3 3.95 99.03 7.42
CA SER A 3 3.92 98.71 8.85
C SER A 3 4.05 97.21 9.15
N ARG A 4 4.59 96.96 10.35
CA ARG A 4 4.66 95.70 11.11
C ARG A 4 3.27 95.16 11.46
N ILE A 5 3.17 93.85 11.73
CA ILE A 5 2.54 93.23 12.91
C ILE A 5 3.04 91.77 13.06
N LEU A 6 3.28 91.40 14.33
CA LEU A 6 3.85 90.15 14.88
C LEU A 6 2.81 88.98 14.91
N PRO A 7 3.21 87.75 15.32
CA PRO A 7 2.60 86.48 14.93
C PRO A 7 1.41 86.05 15.78
N TYR A 8 0.55 85.22 15.20
CA TYR A 8 -0.37 84.35 15.94
C TYR A 8 -0.02 82.90 15.67
N THR A 9 0.34 82.22 16.75
CA THR A 9 0.45 80.78 16.89
C THR A 9 -0.93 80.16 16.63
N PHE A 10 -1.05 79.35 15.59
CA PHE A 10 -2.15 78.41 15.41
C PHE A 10 -1.55 77.05 15.00
N LEU A 11 -1.59 76.10 15.94
CA LEU A 11 -1.40 74.69 15.67
C LEU A 11 -2.54 74.22 14.76
N GLY A 12 -2.25 73.97 13.49
CA GLY A 12 -3.11 73.18 12.60
C GLY A 12 -2.54 71.77 12.49
N LEU A 13 -3.16 70.81 13.18
CA LEU A 13 -2.96 69.38 12.95
C LEU A 13 -3.26 69.06 11.48
N ALA A 14 -2.28 68.51 10.76
CA ALA A 14 -2.55 67.70 9.58
C ALA A 14 -2.98 66.29 10.04
N PRO A 15 -4.03 65.69 9.49
CA PRO A 15 -4.35 64.30 9.76
C PRO A 15 -3.33 63.44 9.01
N VAL A 16 -2.35 62.91 9.73
CA VAL A 16 -1.63 61.74 9.27
C VAL A 16 -2.67 60.62 9.20
N LEU A 17 -2.94 60.15 7.98
CA LEU A 17 -3.64 58.89 7.76
C LEU A 17 -2.80 57.80 8.43
N LEU A 18 -3.10 57.55 9.70
CA LEU A 18 -2.76 56.32 10.39
C LEU A 18 -3.48 55.21 9.62
N SER A 19 -2.78 54.62 8.66
CA SER A 19 -3.06 53.23 8.32
C SER A 19 -2.94 52.47 9.62
N CYS A 20 -4.06 51.92 10.10
CA CYS A 20 -4.07 50.93 11.15
C CYS A 20 -3.18 49.79 10.69
N SER A 21 -1.90 49.85 11.05
CA SER A 21 -1.09 48.66 11.21
C SER A 21 -1.80 47.87 12.31
N GLU A 22 -2.56 46.85 11.92
CA GLU A 22 -2.84 45.77 12.85
C GLU A 22 -1.48 45.27 13.33
N SER A 23 -1.18 45.61 14.57
CA SER A 23 -0.09 45.08 15.35
C SER A 23 -0.14 43.56 15.23
N SER A 24 0.71 43.01 14.38
CA SER A 24 0.97 41.58 14.31
C SER A 24 1.45 41.17 15.69
N SER A 25 0.59 40.48 16.43
CA SER A 25 0.89 39.88 17.71
C SER A 25 2.08 38.93 17.54
N LEU A 26 3.23 39.32 18.09
CA LEU A 26 4.45 38.52 18.25
C LEU A 26 4.29 37.44 19.33
N PHE A 27 3.16 36.72 19.33
CA PHE A 27 2.90 35.59 20.21
C PHE A 27 2.73 34.34 19.36
N GLY A 28 3.85 33.70 19.00
CA GLY A 28 3.80 32.28 18.66
C GLY A 28 3.43 31.53 19.92
N SER A 29 2.18 31.08 20.04
CA SER A 29 1.80 30.17 21.12
C SER A 29 2.49 28.83 20.85
N THR A 30 3.67 28.62 21.42
CA THR A 30 4.30 27.31 21.40
C THR A 30 3.40 26.36 22.18
N THR A 31 2.89 25.33 21.50
CA THR A 31 2.02 24.37 22.17
C THR A 31 2.85 23.64 23.23
N SER A 32 2.37 23.54 24.48
CA SER A 32 3.11 22.78 25.49
C SER A 32 3.00 21.28 25.20
N PRO A 33 4.10 20.50 25.20
CA PRO A 33 4.02 19.05 24.99
C PRO A 33 3.20 18.35 26.08
N CYS A 34 3.14 18.90 27.31
CA CYS A 34 2.33 18.35 28.39
C CYS A 34 0.82 18.56 28.19
N SER A 35 0.37 19.51 27.36
CA SER A 35 -1.06 19.69 27.09
C SER A 35 -1.61 18.69 26.07
N LEU A 36 -0.73 17.99 25.36
CA LEU A 36 -1.11 16.98 24.38
C LEU A 36 -1.64 15.70 25.03
N MET A 37 -1.36 15.48 26.31
CA MET A 37 -1.73 14.27 27.05
C MET A 37 -2.24 14.61 28.46
N THR A 38 -3.21 13.83 28.94
CA THR A 38 -3.69 13.96 30.33
C THR A 38 -3.22 12.77 31.16
N VAL A 39 -3.17 12.94 32.48
CA VAL A 39 -2.88 11.84 33.42
C VAL A 39 -3.80 10.65 33.15
N ALA A 40 -5.11 10.89 32.98
CA ALA A 40 -6.08 9.83 32.72
C ALA A 40 -5.82 9.04 31.43
N ASP A 41 -5.27 9.67 30.39
CA ASP A 41 -4.90 8.97 29.16
C ASP A 41 -3.71 8.04 29.37
N VAL A 42 -2.71 8.50 30.14
CA VAL A 42 -1.51 7.72 30.44
C VAL A 42 -1.82 6.58 31.41
N GLU A 43 -2.62 6.83 32.45
CA GLU A 43 -3.04 5.81 33.41
C GLU A 43 -3.84 4.69 32.74
N ARG A 44 -4.72 5.04 31.79
CA ARG A 44 -5.50 4.04 31.03
C ARG A 44 -4.59 3.06 30.28
N VAL A 45 -3.49 3.57 29.72
CA VAL A 45 -2.59 2.79 28.86
C VAL A 45 -1.54 2.03 29.66
N LEU A 46 -1.00 2.63 30.73
CA LEU A 46 -0.04 1.97 31.61
C LEU A 46 -0.70 1.04 32.63
N GLY A 47 -2.00 1.19 32.90
CA GLY A 47 -2.73 0.37 33.89
C GLY A 47 -2.36 0.67 35.36
N GLU A 48 -1.65 1.77 35.62
CA GLU A 48 -1.17 2.17 36.94
C GLU A 48 -1.38 3.68 37.15
N ARG A 49 -1.31 4.13 38.41
CA ARG A 49 -1.40 5.57 38.72
C ARG A 49 -0.16 6.33 38.26
N VAL A 50 -0.38 7.50 37.67
CA VAL A 50 0.64 8.31 37.02
C VAL A 50 0.65 9.72 37.61
N GLN A 51 1.85 10.30 37.75
CA GLN A 51 2.02 11.68 38.21
C GLN A 51 1.68 12.68 37.10
N GLU A 52 1.39 13.92 37.46
CA GLU A 52 1.25 14.98 36.45
C GLU A 52 2.52 15.09 35.60
N GLY A 53 2.32 15.36 34.30
CA GLY A 53 3.42 15.44 33.35
C GLY A 53 4.34 16.61 33.69
N THR A 54 5.63 16.33 33.82
CA THR A 54 6.65 17.34 34.08
C THR A 54 7.42 17.65 32.80
N LEU A 55 7.62 18.93 32.50
CA LEU A 55 8.50 19.34 31.41
C LEU A 55 9.96 19.02 31.78
N ALA A 56 10.60 18.18 30.99
CA ALA A 56 12.03 17.92 31.09
C ALA A 56 12.83 19.03 30.39
N ASP A 57 12.28 19.56 29.30
CA ASP A 57 12.80 20.68 28.52
C ASP A 57 11.60 21.36 27.79
N PRO A 58 11.81 22.46 27.03
CA PRO A 58 10.72 23.17 26.37
C PRO A 58 9.92 22.34 25.36
N THR A 59 10.48 21.25 24.84
CA THR A 59 9.87 20.39 23.81
C THR A 59 9.47 19.02 24.33
N THR A 60 9.88 18.63 25.54
CA THR A 60 9.70 17.28 26.09
C THR A 60 8.92 17.30 27.41
N CYS A 61 7.80 16.57 27.44
CA CYS A 61 7.05 16.25 28.65
C CYS A 61 7.22 14.78 29.04
N ILE A 62 7.35 14.50 30.34
CA ILE A 62 7.50 13.13 30.86
C ILE A 62 6.45 12.86 31.94
N PHE A 63 5.78 11.72 31.83
CA PHE A 63 4.85 11.17 32.80
C PHE A 63 5.47 9.95 33.48
N HIS A 64 5.56 9.98 34.81
CA HIS A 64 6.13 8.90 35.62
C HIS A 64 5.02 8.14 36.36
N THR A 65 5.11 6.81 36.44
CA THR A 65 4.23 6.06 37.33
C THR A 65 4.64 6.24 38.80
N HIS A 66 3.67 6.12 39.70
CA HIS A 66 3.92 6.21 41.14
C HIS A 66 4.66 4.99 41.72
N ARG A 67 4.56 3.82 41.10
CA ARG A 67 5.04 2.55 41.67
C ARG A 67 6.32 2.04 41.01
N HIS A 68 6.51 2.28 39.72
CA HIS A 68 7.60 1.69 38.94
C HIS A 68 8.36 2.77 38.16
N THR A 69 9.57 3.11 38.62
CA THR A 69 10.42 4.14 38.00
C THR A 69 10.84 3.81 36.55
N GLY A 70 10.67 2.55 36.10
CA GLY A 70 10.93 2.11 34.72
C GLY A 70 9.75 2.26 33.75
N ASN A 71 8.54 2.55 34.25
CA ASN A 71 7.35 2.77 33.41
C ASN A 71 7.15 4.27 33.22
N THR A 72 7.28 4.75 31.99
CA THR A 72 7.19 6.17 31.65
C THR A 72 6.54 6.38 30.30
N VAL A 73 5.88 7.54 30.15
CA VAL A 73 5.45 8.04 28.85
C VAL A 73 6.09 9.39 28.61
N THR A 74 6.73 9.53 27.46
CA THR A 74 7.38 10.78 27.04
C THR A 74 6.69 11.31 25.79
N VAL A 75 6.39 12.61 25.79
CA VAL A 75 5.84 13.34 24.65
C VAL A 75 6.84 14.41 24.24
N GLN A 76 7.32 14.33 23.01
CA GLN A 76 8.21 15.33 22.44
C GLN A 76 7.48 16.06 21.32
N LEU A 77 7.42 17.38 21.41
CA LEU A 77 6.87 18.25 20.39
C LEU A 77 7.98 19.16 19.87
N ASP A 78 8.31 18.99 18.60
CA ASP A 78 9.30 19.80 17.93
C ASP A 78 8.67 20.55 16.76
N GLU A 79 8.48 21.86 16.94
CA GLU A 79 7.83 22.75 15.98
C GLU A 79 8.84 23.49 15.10
N THR A 80 10.14 23.17 15.17
CA THR A 80 11.15 23.86 14.37
C THR A 80 11.09 23.42 12.89
N PRO A 81 10.70 24.30 11.96
CA PRO A 81 10.59 23.91 10.55
C PRO A 81 11.98 23.70 9.94
N SER A 82 12.24 22.52 9.38
CA SER A 82 13.43 22.30 8.55
C SER A 82 13.26 21.20 7.49
N ALA A 83 13.75 21.47 6.28
CA ALA A 83 13.70 20.54 5.15
C ALA A 83 14.49 19.25 5.41
N ASP A 84 15.58 19.32 6.18
CA ASP A 84 16.42 18.18 6.54
C ASP A 84 15.68 17.17 7.43
N ARG A 85 14.77 17.64 8.28
CA ARG A 85 14.04 16.76 9.22
C ARG A 85 12.90 16.02 8.55
N ARG A 86 12.24 16.61 7.57
CA ARG A 86 11.28 15.91 6.71
C ARG A 86 11.97 14.75 5.98
N THR A 87 13.19 14.99 5.52
CA THR A 87 14.05 13.95 4.91
C THR A 87 14.42 12.86 5.93
N TRP A 88 14.79 13.23 7.16
CA TRP A 88 15.05 12.27 8.24
C TRP A 88 13.82 11.43 8.60
N PHE A 89 12.65 12.04 8.75
CA PHE A 89 11.40 11.33 9.08
C PHE A 89 11.02 10.36 7.98
N ASN A 90 11.18 10.78 6.73
CA ASN A 90 11.00 9.89 5.59
C ASN A 90 11.98 8.72 5.67
N LYS A 91 13.26 8.92 6.02
CA LYS A 91 14.23 7.83 6.24
C LYS A 91 13.80 6.86 7.35
N GLU A 92 13.27 7.36 8.46
CA GLU A 92 12.83 6.54 9.59
C GLU A 92 11.63 5.64 9.22
N ARG A 93 10.75 6.12 8.34
CA ARG A 93 9.63 5.34 7.75
C ARG A 93 10.05 4.18 6.86
N LEU A 94 11.32 4.09 6.46
CA LEU A 94 11.82 3.06 5.53
C LEU A 94 12.60 1.96 6.25
N ARG A 95 12.78 2.06 7.57
CA ARG A 95 13.50 1.03 8.31
C ARG A 95 12.68 -0.25 8.36
N ARG A 96 13.35 -1.41 8.36
CA ARG A 96 12.67 -2.73 8.41
C ARG A 96 11.84 -2.93 9.67
N ASP A 97 12.19 -2.25 10.75
CA ASP A 97 11.52 -2.26 12.06
C ASP A 97 10.43 -1.17 12.20
N SER A 98 10.09 -0.49 11.10
CA SER A 98 9.09 0.57 11.10
C SER A 98 7.69 0.06 10.73
N HIS A 99 6.69 0.52 11.48
CA HIS A 99 5.27 0.25 11.23
C HIS A 99 4.54 1.55 10.90
N LEU A 100 3.88 1.61 9.74
CA LEU A 100 3.13 2.80 9.31
C LEU A 100 1.75 2.83 9.96
N ILE A 101 1.37 3.97 10.54
CA ILE A 101 0.06 4.15 11.19
C ILE A 101 -0.81 5.12 10.37
N PRO A 102 -1.93 4.66 9.79
CA PRO A 102 -2.81 5.51 8.99
C PRO A 102 -3.63 6.48 9.86
N GLY A 103 -3.90 7.67 9.30
CA GLY A 103 -4.83 8.67 9.88
C GLY A 103 -4.23 9.62 10.92
N LEU A 104 -2.89 9.69 11.02
CA LEU A 104 -2.18 10.58 11.95
C LEU A 104 -1.31 11.58 11.18
N GLY A 105 -1.68 12.86 11.25
CA GLY A 105 -0.97 13.96 10.60
C GLY A 105 -0.71 13.71 9.10
N ASP A 106 0.46 14.12 8.64
CA ASP A 106 1.00 13.91 7.28
C ASP A 106 1.69 12.54 7.13
N GLY A 107 1.52 11.67 8.14
CA GLY A 107 2.14 10.36 8.24
C GLY A 107 2.68 10.09 9.64
N ALA A 108 2.67 8.81 10.02
CA ALA A 108 3.18 8.35 11.30
C ALA A 108 3.98 7.06 11.15
N VAL A 109 5.04 6.94 11.95
CA VAL A 109 5.94 5.79 12.01
C VAL A 109 6.05 5.31 13.46
N ARG A 110 5.87 4.01 13.67
CA ARG A 110 6.14 3.35 14.94
C ARG A 110 7.40 2.49 14.82
N VAL A 111 8.25 2.54 15.83
CA VAL A 111 9.43 1.71 15.96
C VAL A 111 9.37 1.03 17.33
N ASP A 112 9.41 -0.30 17.32
CA ASP A 112 9.41 -1.13 18.52
C ASP A 112 10.85 -1.52 18.84
N SER A 113 11.58 -0.64 19.55
CA SER A 113 13.04 -0.76 19.73
C SER A 113 13.45 -1.85 20.72
N SER A 114 12.57 -2.23 21.65
CA SER A 114 12.80 -3.33 22.59
C SER A 114 11.48 -3.88 23.12
N PRO A 115 11.46 -5.05 23.79
CA PRO A 115 10.24 -5.58 24.44
C PRO A 115 9.63 -4.64 25.48
N THR A 116 10.38 -3.63 25.93
CA THR A 116 9.98 -2.68 26.98
C THR A 116 9.83 -1.25 26.47
N LEU A 117 10.04 -0.98 25.18
CA LEU A 117 10.02 0.37 24.63
C LEU A 117 9.45 0.40 23.22
N SER A 118 8.40 1.21 23.05
CA SER A 118 7.80 1.51 21.75
C SER A 118 7.74 3.03 21.56
N ARG A 119 8.05 3.49 20.35
CA ARG A 119 8.05 4.91 19.98
C ARG A 119 7.22 5.11 18.72
N LEU A 120 6.39 6.15 18.68
CA LEU A 120 5.66 6.57 17.49
C LEU A 120 5.88 8.06 17.25
N THR A 121 6.33 8.41 16.05
CA THR A 121 6.47 9.79 15.60
C THR A 121 5.49 10.08 14.48
N PHE A 122 4.73 11.16 14.58
CA PHE A 122 3.91 11.68 13.49
C PHE A 122 4.31 13.11 13.14
N MET A 123 4.08 13.48 11.89
CA MET A 123 4.41 14.80 11.36
C MET A 123 3.13 15.58 11.06
N HIS A 124 3.10 16.89 11.29
CA HIS A 124 2.00 17.75 10.87
C HIS A 124 2.54 19.13 10.45
N ARG A 125 2.38 19.50 9.17
CA ARG A 125 2.78 20.81 8.60
C ARG A 125 4.26 21.19 8.78
N ASP A 126 5.14 20.24 9.12
CA ASP A 126 6.58 20.37 9.46
C ASP A 126 6.93 20.29 10.95
N ALA A 127 5.94 20.16 11.85
CA ALA A 127 6.17 19.82 13.25
C ALA A 127 6.22 18.30 13.46
N PHE A 128 7.04 17.83 14.40
CA PHE A 128 7.09 16.43 14.83
C PHE A 128 6.51 16.28 16.23
N VAL A 129 5.63 15.29 16.38
CA VAL A 129 5.20 14.83 17.68
C VAL A 129 5.64 13.39 17.84
N THR A 130 6.45 13.12 18.86
CA THR A 130 6.93 11.79 19.20
C THR A 130 6.38 11.38 20.56
N VAL A 131 5.71 10.24 20.60
CA VAL A 131 5.26 9.60 21.83
C VAL A 131 6.11 8.35 22.06
N ILE A 132 6.68 8.23 23.25
CA ILE A 132 7.49 7.08 23.66
C ILE A 132 6.81 6.46 24.88
N VAL A 133 6.58 5.16 24.83
CA VAL A 133 6.09 4.37 25.96
C VAL A 133 7.19 3.41 26.37
N SER A 134 7.68 3.57 27.60
CA SER A 134 8.56 2.62 28.26
C SER A 134 7.77 1.89 29.34
N SER A 135 7.80 0.56 29.34
CA SER A 135 7.17 -0.24 30.38
C SER A 135 7.87 -1.59 30.54
N THR A 136 8.03 -2.01 31.79
CA THR A 136 8.54 -3.32 32.18
C THR A 136 7.51 -4.44 31.99
N GLN A 137 6.25 -4.10 31.71
CA GLN A 137 5.19 -5.05 31.42
C GLN A 137 5.00 -5.21 29.89
N PRO A 138 5.20 -6.40 29.31
CA PRO A 138 5.35 -6.58 27.86
C PRO A 138 4.04 -6.56 27.05
N LYS A 139 2.87 -6.32 27.65
CA LYS A 139 1.60 -6.46 26.92
C LYS A 139 1.30 -5.22 26.08
N GLN A 140 1.36 -5.39 24.75
CA GLN A 140 0.79 -4.49 23.74
C GLN A 140 1.32 -3.05 23.75
N LEU A 141 2.63 -2.84 23.96
CA LEU A 141 3.26 -1.51 23.91
C LEU A 141 3.04 -0.80 22.56
N GLY A 142 3.04 -1.55 21.45
CA GLY A 142 2.79 -1.00 20.13
C GLY A 142 1.37 -0.44 19.94
N GLU A 143 0.36 -1.04 20.58
CA GLU A 143 -1.02 -0.53 20.58
C GLU A 143 -1.17 0.65 21.53
N SER A 144 -0.56 0.54 22.70
CA SER A 144 -0.47 1.58 23.73
C SER A 144 0.08 2.90 23.18
N VAL A 145 1.25 2.87 22.52
CA VAL A 145 1.82 4.07 21.91
C VAL A 145 0.94 4.60 20.78
N THR A 146 0.31 3.72 20.01
CA THR A 146 -0.58 4.12 18.90
C THR A 146 -1.82 4.85 19.42
N GLN A 147 -2.43 4.37 20.51
CA GLN A 147 -3.58 5.01 21.13
C GLN A 147 -3.20 6.39 21.69
N LEU A 148 -2.08 6.50 22.40
CA LEU A 148 -1.61 7.77 22.95
C LEU A 148 -1.27 8.77 21.86
N SER A 149 -0.65 8.33 20.76
CA SER A 149 -0.36 9.19 19.61
C SER A 149 -1.63 9.67 18.89
N ARG A 150 -2.71 8.88 18.85
CA ARG A 150 -4.03 9.34 18.36
C ARG A 150 -4.60 10.44 19.25
N THR A 151 -4.50 10.29 20.57
CA THR A 151 -4.92 11.32 21.52
C THR A 151 -4.10 12.61 21.33
N ALA A 152 -2.78 12.48 21.25
CA ALA A 152 -1.88 13.62 21.03
C ALA A 152 -2.19 14.32 19.70
N ALA A 153 -2.37 13.57 18.61
CA ALA A 153 -2.74 14.12 17.31
C ALA A 153 -4.09 14.84 17.35
N SER A 154 -5.08 14.31 18.08
CA SER A 154 -6.38 14.96 18.25
C SER A 154 -6.28 16.30 18.97
N ARG A 155 -5.48 16.38 20.04
CA ARG A 155 -5.28 17.63 20.79
C ARG A 155 -4.40 18.63 20.05
N TYR A 156 -3.47 18.14 19.24
CA TYR A 156 -2.61 18.96 18.40
C TYR A 156 -3.29 19.46 17.12
N GLY A 157 -4.50 18.98 16.80
CA GLY A 157 -5.20 19.32 15.55
C GLY A 157 -4.67 18.59 14.32
N ALA A 158 -3.91 17.51 14.51
CA ALA A 158 -3.33 16.66 13.48
C ALA A 158 -4.13 15.37 13.21
N SER A 159 -5.34 15.23 13.75
CA SER A 159 -6.23 14.11 13.41
C SER A 159 -6.79 14.27 12.01
N LEU A 160 -6.53 13.30 11.13
CA LEU A 160 -7.28 13.16 9.89
C LEU A 160 -8.57 12.41 10.20
N THR A 161 -9.71 13.08 10.11
CA THR A 161 -11.03 12.45 10.30
C THR A 161 -11.31 11.50 9.14
N ALA A 162 -10.84 10.25 9.26
CA ALA A 162 -11.49 9.14 8.60
C ALA A 162 -12.76 8.85 9.41
N THR A 163 -13.89 9.44 9.02
CA THR A 163 -15.20 9.07 9.57
C THR A 163 -15.54 7.66 9.09
N LEU A 164 -15.13 6.67 9.86
CA LEU A 164 -15.64 5.30 9.79
C LEU A 164 -16.47 5.08 11.08
N PRO A 165 -17.76 4.75 11.01
CA PRO A 165 -18.51 4.29 12.17
C PRO A 165 -17.89 2.97 12.67
N PRO A 166 -17.68 2.79 13.99
CA PRO A 166 -17.17 1.54 14.52
C PRO A 166 -18.19 0.43 14.27
N SER A 167 -17.80 -0.61 13.54
CA SER A 167 -18.52 -1.88 13.55
C SER A 167 -18.46 -2.44 14.96
N ALA A 168 -19.62 -2.50 15.61
CA ALA A 168 -19.79 -3.12 16.91
C ALA A 168 -19.39 -4.60 16.81
N GLN A 169 -18.28 -4.97 17.47
CA GLN A 169 -18.03 -6.35 17.83
C GLN A 169 -18.99 -6.70 18.97
N SER A 170 -20.06 -7.41 18.61
CA SER A 170 -20.84 -8.19 19.56
C SER A 170 -19.94 -9.27 20.15
N SER A 171 -19.50 -9.05 21.38
CA SER A 171 -18.98 -10.11 22.24
C SER A 171 -20.16 -10.84 22.87
N THR A 172 -20.07 -12.17 22.96
CA THR A 172 -20.76 -12.92 24.01
C THR A 172 -19.81 -14.01 24.50
N PRO A 173 -19.58 -14.15 25.82
CA PRO A 173 -18.59 -15.07 26.37
C PRO A 173 -19.22 -16.44 26.66
N GLY A 174 -18.50 -17.51 26.32
CA GLY A 174 -18.86 -18.90 26.63
C GLY A 174 -17.64 -19.66 27.15
N ARG A 175 -17.54 -19.71 28.47
CA ARG A 175 -16.52 -20.36 29.31
C ARG A 175 -16.57 -21.89 29.16
N GLY A 176 -15.42 -22.55 28.98
CA GLY A 176 -15.29 -24.00 29.04
C GLY A 176 -13.84 -24.46 29.12
N THR A 177 -13.38 -24.69 30.35
CA THR A 177 -12.06 -25.14 30.81
C THR A 177 -11.67 -26.54 30.32
N GLN A 178 -10.38 -26.74 29.99
CA GLN A 178 -9.51 -27.94 30.21
C GLN A 178 -8.43 -27.98 29.12
N ALA A 179 -7.19 -28.40 29.29
CA ALA A 179 -6.23 -28.50 30.39
C ALA A 179 -4.90 -28.81 29.68
N GLU A 180 -3.77 -28.32 30.21
CA GLU A 180 -2.43 -28.62 29.71
C GLU A 180 -2.15 -30.14 29.66
N THR A 181 -1.46 -30.58 28.60
CA THR A 181 -0.53 -31.72 28.71
C THR A 181 0.64 -31.47 27.77
N VAL A 182 1.83 -31.38 28.36
CA VAL A 182 3.12 -31.21 27.69
C VAL A 182 3.84 -32.57 27.62
N ALA A 183 4.45 -32.81 26.44
CA ALA A 183 5.57 -33.71 26.12
C ALA A 183 5.30 -35.24 26.01
N PRO A 184 6.07 -36.00 25.17
CA PRO A 184 7.44 -35.72 24.71
C PRO A 184 7.78 -35.91 23.21
N LEU A 185 8.94 -35.36 22.85
CA LEU A 185 9.73 -35.65 21.64
C LEU A 185 10.15 -37.13 21.61
N ALA A 186 10.02 -37.77 20.44
CA ALA A 186 10.62 -39.07 20.11
C ALA A 186 11.00 -39.13 18.62
N PRO A 187 11.95 -39.99 18.22
CA PRO A 187 13.06 -39.62 17.34
C PRO A 187 12.87 -39.93 15.84
N VAL A 188 13.77 -39.33 15.06
CA VAL A 188 14.01 -39.57 13.63
C VAL A 188 14.17 -41.06 13.33
N THR A 189 13.38 -41.59 12.40
CA THR A 189 13.65 -42.89 11.76
C THR A 189 14.05 -42.66 10.30
N LEU A 190 15.35 -42.84 10.04
CA LEU A 190 15.95 -42.99 8.72
C LEU A 190 15.33 -44.21 8.01
N THR A 191 14.54 -43.99 6.96
CA THR A 191 14.20 -45.08 6.04
C THR A 191 15.40 -45.34 5.13
N ARG A 192 16.15 -46.36 5.54
CA ARG A 192 17.26 -47.02 4.85
C ARG A 192 16.85 -47.49 3.46
N THR A 193 17.69 -47.17 2.48
CA THR A 193 17.75 -47.72 1.13
C THR A 193 17.93 -49.24 1.14
N LEU A 194 17.16 -49.96 0.31
CA LEU A 194 17.50 -51.30 -0.18
C LEU A 194 17.34 -51.35 -1.73
N PRO A 195 18.11 -52.22 -2.41
CA PRO A 195 18.60 -52.00 -3.76
C PRO A 195 17.68 -52.49 -4.89
N ALA A 196 18.07 -52.05 -6.10
CA ALA A 196 17.47 -52.25 -7.40
C ALA A 196 16.74 -53.58 -7.64
N HIS A 197 15.48 -53.48 -8.09
CA HIS A 197 14.90 -54.47 -9.00
C HIS A 197 15.19 -54.04 -10.44
N SER A 198 15.92 -54.91 -11.13
CA SER A 198 16.23 -54.85 -12.55
C SER A 198 14.95 -54.88 -13.39
N GLY A 199 14.47 -53.70 -13.78
CA GLY A 199 13.49 -53.51 -14.85
C GLY A 199 14.15 -52.69 -15.96
N THR A 200 14.14 -53.24 -17.17
CA THR A 200 14.71 -52.73 -18.42
C THR A 200 14.49 -51.22 -18.61
N PRO A 201 15.50 -50.43 -19.04
CA PRO A 201 15.36 -48.99 -19.19
C PRO A 201 14.39 -48.69 -20.34
N VAL A 202 13.18 -48.24 -20.01
CA VAL A 202 12.29 -47.61 -20.98
C VAL A 202 12.87 -46.23 -21.25
N GLY A 203 13.62 -46.10 -22.35
CA GLY A 203 14.03 -44.81 -22.88
C GLY A 203 12.82 -43.88 -23.11
N PRO A 204 13.05 -42.56 -23.30
CA PRO A 204 11.96 -41.59 -23.41
C PRO A 204 11.04 -41.99 -24.58
N LYS A 205 9.84 -42.47 -24.25
CA LYS A 205 8.79 -42.70 -25.24
C LYS A 205 8.43 -41.36 -25.83
N LYS A 206 8.77 -41.16 -27.11
CA LYS A 206 8.31 -40.06 -27.95
C LYS A 206 6.78 -40.06 -27.87
N ALA A 207 6.20 -39.04 -27.24
CA ALA A 207 4.77 -38.98 -26.98
C ALA A 207 4.00 -39.05 -28.30
N THR A 208 3.11 -40.03 -28.35
CA THR A 208 2.05 -40.26 -29.32
C THR A 208 1.20 -39.00 -29.48
N SER A 209 0.80 -38.70 -30.71
CA SER A 209 -0.23 -37.72 -31.11
C SER A 209 -1.10 -37.21 -29.95
N PHE A 210 -0.96 -35.93 -29.59
CA PHE A 210 -1.73 -35.33 -28.51
C PHE A 210 -3.15 -34.95 -28.98
N ASP A 211 -4.18 -35.35 -28.24
CA ASP A 211 -5.56 -34.88 -28.50
C ASP A 211 -5.69 -33.41 -28.04
N PRO A 212 -5.96 -32.44 -28.95
CA PRO A 212 -6.13 -31.03 -28.58
C PRO A 212 -7.26 -30.79 -27.58
N LYS A 213 -8.27 -31.67 -27.51
CA LYS A 213 -9.38 -31.53 -26.56
C LYS A 213 -8.94 -31.67 -25.10
N SER A 214 -7.81 -32.35 -24.84
CA SER A 214 -7.22 -32.42 -23.49
C SER A 214 -6.77 -31.07 -22.93
N LEU A 215 -6.65 -30.05 -23.80
CA LEU A 215 -6.27 -28.69 -23.41
C LEU A 215 -7.47 -27.84 -22.96
N VAL A 216 -8.70 -28.30 -23.15
CA VAL A 216 -9.90 -27.54 -22.76
C VAL A 216 -9.90 -27.32 -21.24
N GLY A 217 -10.07 -26.07 -20.83
CA GLY A 217 -10.07 -25.68 -19.42
C GLY A 217 -9.50 -24.29 -19.16
N THR A 218 -9.42 -23.95 -17.87
CA THR A 218 -8.82 -22.72 -17.36
C THR A 218 -7.47 -23.03 -16.75
N TRP A 219 -6.45 -22.32 -17.23
CA TRP A 219 -5.06 -22.59 -16.93
C TRP A 219 -4.38 -21.32 -16.43
N HIS A 220 -3.53 -21.49 -15.44
CA HIS A 220 -2.75 -20.41 -14.85
C HIS A 220 -1.26 -20.66 -15.03
N ALA A 221 -0.54 -19.60 -15.32
CA ALA A 221 0.91 -19.58 -15.29
C ALA A 221 1.40 -18.28 -14.67
N HIS A 222 2.53 -18.37 -13.99
CA HIS A 222 3.20 -17.23 -13.37
C HIS A 222 4.58 -17.07 -14.01
N LEU A 223 4.95 -15.82 -14.32
CA LEU A 223 6.29 -15.46 -14.76
C LEU A 223 6.75 -14.22 -13.98
N THR A 224 7.98 -14.25 -13.49
CA THR A 224 8.62 -13.06 -12.94
C THR A 224 9.68 -12.56 -13.92
N GLN A 225 9.58 -11.30 -14.34
CA GLN A 225 10.59 -10.64 -15.18
C GLN A 225 11.17 -9.45 -14.40
N GLY A 226 12.40 -9.62 -13.88
CA GLY A 226 12.99 -8.64 -12.98
C GLY A 226 12.20 -8.55 -11.68
N THR A 227 11.65 -7.37 -11.37
CA THR A 227 10.77 -7.15 -10.21
C THR A 227 9.29 -7.15 -10.56
N THR A 228 8.95 -7.24 -11.84
CA THR A 228 7.58 -7.27 -12.31
C THR A 228 7.07 -8.70 -12.34
N GLN A 229 5.93 -8.93 -11.69
CA GLN A 229 5.21 -10.19 -11.75
C GLN A 229 4.18 -10.12 -12.88
N HIS A 230 4.09 -11.22 -13.64
CA HIS A 230 3.12 -11.45 -14.68
C HIS A 230 2.32 -12.71 -14.35
N ASP A 231 1.05 -12.53 -14.04
CA ASP A 231 0.11 -13.64 -13.85
C ASP A 231 -0.73 -13.81 -15.12
N MET A 232 -0.76 -15.02 -15.65
CA MET A 232 -1.37 -15.35 -16.93
C MET A 232 -2.52 -16.33 -16.74
N LEU A 233 -3.64 -16.03 -17.39
CA LEU A 233 -4.82 -16.87 -17.44
C LEU A 233 -5.10 -17.26 -18.89
N LEU A 234 -5.03 -18.55 -19.18
CA LEU A 234 -5.35 -19.13 -20.47
C LEU A 234 -6.64 -19.92 -20.34
N ILE A 235 -7.67 -19.51 -21.09
CA ILE A 235 -8.95 -20.22 -21.17
C ILE A 235 -9.03 -20.83 -22.56
N ILE A 236 -9.17 -22.16 -22.63
CA ILE A 236 -9.36 -22.90 -23.88
C ILE A 236 -10.77 -23.49 -23.85
N GLN A 237 -11.60 -23.05 -24.79
CA GLN A 237 -13.00 -23.45 -24.91
C GLN A 237 -13.15 -24.80 -25.62
N PRO A 238 -14.31 -25.48 -25.49
CA PRO A 238 -14.58 -26.75 -26.19
C PRO A 238 -14.49 -26.68 -27.72
N ASN A 239 -14.71 -25.50 -28.30
CA ASN A 239 -14.54 -25.23 -29.73
C ASN A 239 -13.09 -24.98 -30.15
N LEU A 240 -12.12 -25.17 -29.24
CA LEU A 240 -10.69 -24.95 -29.43
C LEU A 240 -10.31 -23.50 -29.75
N THR A 241 -11.19 -22.54 -29.46
CA THR A 241 -10.79 -21.14 -29.35
C THR A 241 -10.18 -20.90 -27.98
N TRP A 242 -9.24 -19.97 -27.90
CA TRP A 242 -8.59 -19.62 -26.64
C TRP A 242 -8.48 -18.12 -26.43
N SER A 243 -8.46 -17.72 -25.16
CA SER A 243 -8.09 -16.38 -24.73
C SER A 243 -6.97 -16.47 -23.70
N LEU A 244 -5.94 -15.66 -23.88
CA LEU A 244 -4.83 -15.51 -22.95
C LEU A 244 -4.87 -14.09 -22.40
N SER A 245 -5.18 -13.94 -21.11
CA SER A 245 -5.07 -12.69 -20.40
C SER A 245 -3.78 -12.68 -19.58
N SER A 246 -2.97 -11.64 -19.73
CA SER A 246 -1.73 -11.42 -18.97
C SER A 246 -1.92 -10.18 -18.11
N MET A 247 -1.83 -10.35 -16.80
CA MET A 247 -1.92 -9.26 -15.82
C MET A 247 -0.52 -8.89 -15.33
N MET A 248 -0.14 -7.65 -15.58
CA MET A 248 1.07 -7.04 -15.05
C MET A 248 0.66 -6.09 -13.91
N GLN A 249 1.24 -6.28 -12.73
CA GLN A 249 1.06 -5.38 -11.58
C GLN A 249 2.27 -4.47 -11.47
N VAL A 250 2.03 -3.15 -11.44
CA VAL A 250 3.09 -2.14 -11.33
C VAL A 250 2.81 -1.24 -10.14
N ASP A 251 3.61 -1.39 -9.09
CA ASP A 251 3.53 -0.60 -7.87
C ASP A 251 4.55 0.56 -7.88
N GLY A 252 4.20 1.64 -7.20
CA GLY A 252 5.05 2.82 -7.15
C GLY A 252 4.41 4.05 -6.50
N VAL A 253 4.93 5.20 -6.87
CA VAL A 253 4.54 6.51 -6.34
C VAL A 253 4.04 7.39 -7.47
N LEU A 254 2.84 7.94 -7.31
CA LEU A 254 2.22 8.87 -8.23
C LEU A 254 2.41 10.31 -7.74
N ASN A 255 2.92 11.17 -8.61
CA ASN A 255 2.72 12.61 -8.51
C ASN A 255 1.65 12.99 -9.53
N ALA A 256 0.56 13.60 -9.10
CA ALA A 256 -0.51 14.05 -9.98
C ALA A 256 -1.07 15.39 -9.47
N GLU A 257 -0.68 16.48 -10.12
CA GLU A 257 -1.06 17.83 -9.72
C GLU A 257 -1.19 18.72 -10.96
N GLY A 258 -2.16 19.62 -10.97
CA GLY A 258 -2.32 20.63 -12.03
C GLY A 258 -2.56 20.03 -13.43
N GLY A 259 -3.12 18.82 -13.52
CA GLY A 259 -3.38 18.14 -14.79
C GLY A 259 -2.18 17.39 -15.37
N LEU A 260 -1.07 17.29 -14.64
CA LEU A 260 0.11 16.50 -15.01
C LEU A 260 0.29 15.33 -14.06
N TRP A 261 0.69 14.18 -14.58
CA TRP A 261 1.01 13.02 -13.74
C TRP A 261 2.36 12.40 -14.09
N SER A 262 3.04 11.88 -13.08
CA SER A 262 4.25 11.07 -13.20
C SER A 262 4.22 9.92 -12.20
N PHE A 263 4.48 8.72 -12.66
CA PHE A 263 4.49 7.49 -11.88
C PHE A 263 5.89 6.90 -11.86
N GLU A 264 6.47 6.82 -10.67
CA GLU A 264 7.80 6.26 -10.41
C GLU A 264 7.64 4.87 -9.79
N ARG A 265 8.20 3.82 -10.43
CA ARG A 265 8.07 2.45 -9.94
C ARG A 265 8.91 2.23 -8.68
N ALA A 266 8.39 1.43 -7.76
CA ALA A 266 8.99 1.15 -6.46
C ALA A 266 10.44 0.62 -6.53
N ASN A 267 10.78 -0.09 -7.62
CA ASN A 267 12.01 -0.89 -7.73
C ASN A 267 12.94 -0.49 -8.88
N THR A 268 12.74 0.67 -9.51
CA THR A 268 13.66 1.15 -10.57
C THR A 268 14.51 2.31 -10.09
N PHE A 269 15.80 2.07 -9.85
CA PHE A 269 16.78 3.13 -9.70
C PHE A 269 17.00 3.82 -11.06
N LYS A 270 16.61 5.09 -11.14
CA LYS A 270 16.82 6.07 -12.23
C LYS A 270 15.94 5.92 -13.49
N GLY A 271 15.06 6.91 -13.69
CA GLY A 271 14.76 7.47 -15.03
C GLY A 271 13.67 6.82 -15.89
N LEU A 272 13.10 5.66 -15.51
CA LEU A 272 12.06 4.97 -16.29
C LEU A 272 10.63 5.21 -15.74
N GLY A 273 10.36 6.44 -15.31
CA GLY A 273 9.04 6.85 -14.83
C GLY A 273 8.04 7.00 -15.97
N TRP A 274 6.80 6.58 -15.74
CA TRP A 274 5.70 6.86 -16.67
C TRP A 274 5.16 8.25 -16.41
N LYS A 275 4.67 8.93 -17.45
CA LYS A 275 4.20 10.30 -17.31
C LYS A 275 3.16 10.66 -18.34
N GLY A 276 2.42 11.72 -18.07
CA GLY A 276 1.46 12.28 -19.02
C GLY A 276 0.63 13.40 -18.44
N THR A 277 -0.54 13.61 -19.04
CA THR A 277 -1.52 14.58 -18.55
C THR A 277 -2.79 13.85 -18.13
N TYR A 278 -3.57 14.47 -17.25
CA TYR A 278 -4.93 14.05 -16.96
C TYR A 278 -5.88 15.24 -17.02
N ARG A 279 -7.13 14.96 -17.37
CA ARG A 279 -8.22 15.93 -17.35
C ARG A 279 -9.41 15.33 -16.67
N LYS A 280 -9.88 15.98 -15.61
CA LYS A 280 -11.12 15.62 -14.94
C LYS A 280 -12.29 15.91 -15.89
N THR A 281 -13.19 14.94 -16.04
CA THR A 281 -14.42 15.10 -16.82
C THR A 281 -15.63 15.22 -15.91
N THR A 282 -15.70 14.39 -14.86
CA THR A 282 -16.75 14.42 -13.84
C THR A 282 -16.17 14.00 -12.47
N PRO A 283 -16.91 14.06 -11.35
CA PRO A 283 -16.44 13.53 -10.06
C PRO A 283 -16.05 12.03 -10.10
N ASN A 284 -16.65 11.26 -11.01
CA ASN A 284 -16.45 9.82 -11.14
C ASN A 284 -15.76 9.41 -12.44
N SER A 285 -15.18 10.37 -13.17
CA SER A 285 -14.41 10.08 -14.38
C SER A 285 -13.32 11.10 -14.66
N PHE A 286 -12.21 10.59 -15.20
CA PHE A 286 -11.15 11.42 -15.76
C PHE A 286 -10.57 10.73 -17.01
N ALA A 287 -9.81 11.47 -17.80
CA ALA A 287 -9.04 10.91 -18.91
C ALA A 287 -7.55 11.16 -18.68
N SER A 288 -6.70 10.21 -19.05
CA SER A 288 -5.24 10.38 -19.05
C SER A 288 -4.68 10.25 -20.46
N THR A 289 -3.51 10.87 -20.68
CA THR A 289 -2.69 10.72 -21.89
C THR A 289 -1.24 10.43 -21.50
N GLY A 290 -0.35 10.23 -22.49
CA GLY A 290 1.08 10.00 -22.28
C GLY A 290 1.41 8.50 -22.25
N SER A 291 2.13 8.04 -21.22
CA SER A 291 2.51 6.62 -21.09
C SER A 291 1.31 5.69 -20.95
N VAL A 292 0.21 6.17 -20.40
CA VAL A 292 -1.09 5.47 -20.33
C VAL A 292 -2.17 6.41 -20.81
N GLN A 293 -2.77 6.09 -21.96
CA GLN A 293 -3.88 6.82 -22.52
C GLN A 293 -5.17 6.04 -22.31
N ALA A 294 -6.06 6.52 -21.46
CA ALA A 294 -7.32 5.84 -21.15
C ALA A 294 -8.38 6.83 -20.66
N ALA A 295 -9.64 6.43 -20.81
CA ALA A 295 -10.76 7.00 -20.08
C ALA A 295 -11.02 6.16 -18.83
N TRP A 296 -11.13 6.81 -17.68
CA TRP A 296 -11.22 6.19 -16.37
C TRP A 296 -12.59 6.43 -15.76
N THR A 297 -13.14 5.36 -15.18
CA THR A 297 -14.38 5.38 -14.43
C THR A 297 -14.10 4.92 -13.01
N ARG A 298 -14.66 5.62 -12.03
CA ARG A 298 -14.46 5.29 -10.62
C ARG A 298 -15.16 3.97 -10.27
N LEU A 299 -14.46 3.10 -9.57
CA LEU A 299 -15.02 1.90 -8.96
C LEU A 299 -15.40 2.18 -7.50
N SER A 300 -16.54 1.64 -7.07
CA SER A 300 -16.88 1.61 -5.64
C SER A 300 -15.93 0.67 -4.88
N ILE A 301 -15.80 0.85 -3.56
CA ILE A 301 -14.81 0.12 -2.71
C ILE A 301 -14.93 -1.41 -2.85
N ASP A 302 -16.14 -1.94 -2.97
CA ASP A 302 -16.39 -3.37 -3.07
C ASP A 302 -16.66 -3.85 -4.51
N GLN A 303 -16.62 -2.93 -5.48
CA GLN A 303 -16.90 -3.25 -6.87
C GLN A 303 -15.69 -3.93 -7.52
N LYS A 304 -15.86 -5.19 -7.91
CA LYS A 304 -14.87 -5.89 -8.72
C LYS A 304 -14.78 -5.26 -10.12
N PRO A 305 -13.57 -5.08 -10.68
CA PRO A 305 -13.41 -4.58 -12.05
C PRO A 305 -14.12 -5.49 -13.05
N ALA A 306 -14.85 -4.91 -14.00
CA ALA A 306 -15.59 -5.68 -15.01
C ALA A 306 -14.70 -6.13 -16.18
N ARG A 307 -13.58 -5.45 -16.41
CA ARG A 307 -12.67 -5.66 -17.55
C ARG A 307 -11.48 -6.56 -17.23
N ILE A 308 -11.31 -6.95 -15.96
CA ILE A 308 -10.29 -7.90 -15.52
C ILE A 308 -10.99 -9.22 -15.19
N PRO A 309 -10.54 -10.37 -15.74
CA PRO A 309 -11.04 -11.68 -15.35
C PRO A 309 -10.98 -11.89 -13.84
N VAL A 310 -12.05 -12.43 -13.25
CA VAL A 310 -12.17 -12.55 -11.78
C VAL A 310 -11.05 -13.42 -11.20
N GLU A 311 -10.64 -14.45 -11.93
CA GLU A 311 -9.57 -15.36 -11.56
C GLU A 311 -8.22 -14.64 -11.46
N LEU A 312 -7.92 -13.73 -12.39
CA LEU A 312 -6.73 -12.89 -12.32
C LEU A 312 -6.85 -11.86 -11.20
N TRP A 313 -8.03 -11.26 -11.03
CA TRP A 313 -8.27 -10.30 -9.96
C TRP A 313 -8.03 -10.92 -8.58
N THR A 314 -8.38 -12.19 -8.36
CA THR A 314 -8.12 -12.90 -7.09
C THR A 314 -6.67 -13.24 -6.85
N LEU A 315 -5.84 -13.30 -7.90
CA LEU A 315 -4.41 -13.60 -7.80
C LEU A 315 -3.55 -12.34 -7.55
N ARG A 316 -4.15 -11.15 -7.63
CA ARG A 316 -3.46 -9.89 -7.37
C ARG A 316 -2.89 -9.89 -5.96
N ARG A 317 -1.71 -9.32 -5.78
CA ARG A 317 -1.18 -9.05 -4.45
C ARG A 317 -1.78 -7.75 -3.92
N ASP A 318 -1.96 -7.68 -2.62
CA ASP A 318 -2.21 -6.40 -1.97
C ASP A 318 -1.02 -5.48 -2.24
N ALA A 319 -1.31 -4.24 -2.64
CA ALA A 319 -0.31 -3.26 -3.01
C ALA A 319 0.79 -3.17 -1.95
N THR A 320 2.01 -3.58 -2.31
CA THR A 320 3.19 -3.47 -1.44
C THR A 320 3.38 -2.00 -1.07
N SER A 321 3.48 -1.72 0.22
CA SER A 321 3.79 -0.38 0.74
C SER A 321 5.14 0.07 0.17
N VAL A 322 5.12 0.95 -0.82
CA VAL A 322 6.35 1.53 -1.37
C VAL A 322 6.92 2.54 -0.38
N PRO A 323 8.18 2.40 0.06
CA PRO A 323 8.85 3.39 0.87
C PRO A 323 9.05 4.66 0.03
N VAL A 324 8.19 5.67 0.23
CA VAL A 324 8.24 6.91 -0.55
C VAL A 324 9.34 7.81 -0.02
N PHE A 325 10.43 7.97 -0.78
CA PHE A 325 11.56 8.86 -0.45
C PHE A 325 11.26 10.35 -0.73
N GLN A 326 10.20 10.70 -1.45
CA GLN A 326 9.82 12.06 -1.82
C GLN A 326 8.31 12.27 -1.73
N LEU A 327 7.86 13.28 -0.99
CA LEU A 327 6.45 13.68 -0.98
C LEU A 327 6.03 14.06 -2.39
N LYS A 328 5.21 13.22 -3.01
CA LYS A 328 4.52 13.53 -4.24
C LYS A 328 3.09 13.94 -3.88
N THR A 329 2.57 14.91 -4.60
CA THR A 329 1.21 15.43 -4.40
C THR A 329 0.28 14.65 -5.31
N VAL A 330 -0.92 14.33 -4.82
CA VAL A 330 -1.99 13.78 -5.65
C VAL A 330 -3.25 14.62 -5.41
N ASP A 331 -3.82 15.16 -6.48
CA ASP A 331 -5.13 15.80 -6.43
C ASP A 331 -6.15 14.86 -5.76
N SER A 332 -6.84 15.34 -4.72
CA SER A 332 -7.76 14.53 -3.92
C SER A 332 -8.85 13.84 -4.74
N ASP A 333 -9.21 14.45 -5.87
CA ASP A 333 -10.19 13.92 -6.82
C ASP A 333 -9.74 12.65 -7.56
N LEU A 334 -8.43 12.41 -7.65
CA LEU A 334 -7.89 11.20 -8.27
C LEU A 334 -7.76 10.04 -7.27
N VAL A 335 -7.93 10.30 -5.96
CA VAL A 335 -7.83 9.27 -4.94
C VAL A 335 -9.00 8.29 -5.05
N GLY A 336 -8.68 7.02 -5.16
CA GLY A 336 -9.66 5.94 -5.30
C GLY A 336 -9.19 4.83 -6.22
N GLN A 337 -10.12 3.95 -6.57
CA GLN A 337 -9.91 2.87 -7.52
C GLN A 337 -10.62 3.20 -8.83
N TRP A 338 -9.91 3.03 -9.94
CA TRP A 338 -10.36 3.43 -11.26
C TRP A 338 -10.21 2.27 -12.23
N GLU A 339 -11.17 2.11 -13.13
CA GLU A 339 -11.10 1.17 -14.23
C GLU A 339 -11.12 1.92 -15.56
N GLY A 340 -10.31 1.46 -16.50
CA GLY A 340 -10.22 2.06 -17.82
C GLY A 340 -9.85 1.06 -18.90
N SER A 341 -9.95 1.50 -20.15
CA SER A 341 -9.42 0.79 -21.31
C SER A 341 -8.81 1.79 -22.26
N GLY A 342 -7.70 1.43 -22.89
CA GLY A 342 -6.99 2.34 -23.76
C GLY A 342 -5.66 1.75 -24.20
N THR A 343 -4.63 2.59 -24.31
CA THR A 343 -3.32 2.20 -24.87
C THR A 343 -2.16 2.56 -23.95
N TYR A 344 -1.12 1.74 -24.02
CA TYR A 344 0.20 1.99 -23.44
C TYR A 344 1.28 1.52 -24.44
N ALA A 345 2.56 1.57 -24.04
CA ALA A 345 3.67 1.15 -24.92
C ALA A 345 3.53 -0.29 -25.47
N GLY A 346 2.87 -1.20 -24.75
CA GLY A 346 2.61 -2.57 -25.20
C GLY A 346 1.40 -2.76 -26.10
N GLY A 347 0.61 -1.71 -26.35
CA GLY A 347 -0.60 -1.76 -27.19
C GLY A 347 -1.88 -1.47 -26.40
N SER A 348 -2.99 -2.03 -26.86
CA SER A 348 -4.31 -1.83 -26.22
C SER A 348 -4.49 -2.77 -25.03
N ALA A 349 -4.88 -2.21 -23.89
CA ALA A 349 -5.06 -2.96 -22.65
C ALA A 349 -6.29 -2.49 -21.85
N ALA A 350 -6.72 -3.33 -20.91
CA ALA A 350 -7.57 -2.92 -19.80
C ALA A 350 -6.71 -2.54 -18.61
N PHE A 351 -7.16 -1.55 -17.83
CA PHE A 351 -6.43 -1.01 -16.70
C PHE A 351 -7.28 -0.97 -15.45
N VAL A 352 -6.66 -1.23 -14.30
CA VAL A 352 -7.19 -0.82 -13.00
C VAL A 352 -6.11 -0.05 -12.27
N TRP A 353 -6.45 1.15 -11.82
CA TRP A 353 -5.51 2.04 -11.15
C TRP A 353 -6.03 2.37 -9.76
N VAL A 354 -5.29 1.93 -8.73
CA VAL A 354 -5.56 2.24 -7.33
C VAL A 354 -4.62 3.37 -6.92
N ILE A 355 -5.18 4.51 -6.55
CA ILE A 355 -4.43 5.71 -6.16
C ILE A 355 -4.79 6.05 -4.71
N LYS A 356 -3.81 6.01 -3.80
CA LYS A 356 -3.99 6.36 -2.39
C LYS A 356 -3.66 7.83 -2.16
N SER A 357 -4.25 8.42 -1.12
CA SER A 357 -3.94 9.80 -0.68
C SER A 357 -2.47 9.99 -0.30
N SER A 358 -1.76 8.91 0.05
CA SER A 358 -0.33 8.92 0.35
C SER A 358 0.57 8.91 -0.90
N ALA A 359 0.02 9.17 -2.09
CA ALA A 359 0.68 9.01 -3.40
C ALA A 359 1.09 7.57 -3.77
N ALA A 360 0.94 6.61 -2.87
CA ALA A 360 1.16 5.21 -3.18
C ALA A 360 0.11 4.73 -4.18
N THR A 361 0.55 4.02 -5.21
CA THR A 361 -0.33 3.59 -6.27
C THR A 361 0.02 2.21 -6.79
N ASP A 362 -1.00 1.54 -7.30
CA ASP A 362 -0.88 0.24 -7.93
C ASP A 362 -1.65 0.28 -9.25
N LEU A 363 -0.94 0.04 -10.35
CA LEU A 363 -1.49 0.02 -11.70
C LEU A 363 -1.44 -1.40 -12.24
N LEU A 364 -2.61 -1.98 -12.42
CA LEU A 364 -2.81 -3.27 -13.05
C LEU A 364 -3.08 -3.06 -14.54
N ILE A 365 -2.35 -3.80 -15.37
CA ILE A 365 -2.45 -3.75 -16.83
C ILE A 365 -2.76 -5.15 -17.31
N VAL A 366 -3.88 -5.30 -18.01
CA VAL A 366 -4.34 -6.59 -18.52
C VAL A 366 -4.39 -6.56 -20.04
N ASP A 367 -3.45 -7.28 -20.64
CA ASP A 367 -3.43 -7.55 -22.07
C ASP A 367 -4.19 -8.84 -22.34
N THR A 368 -5.07 -8.84 -23.35
CA THR A 368 -5.82 -10.04 -23.73
C THR A 368 -5.61 -10.39 -25.19
N LEU A 369 -5.11 -11.61 -25.41
CA LEU A 369 -4.91 -12.21 -26.72
C LEU A 369 -5.95 -13.28 -26.96
N ARG A 370 -6.22 -13.54 -28.24
CA ARG A 370 -7.15 -14.59 -28.67
C ARG A 370 -6.57 -15.39 -29.82
N GLY A 371 -7.02 -16.62 -29.94
CA GLY A 371 -6.57 -17.52 -30.99
C GLY A 371 -7.36 -18.80 -31.08
N THR A 372 -6.82 -19.74 -31.86
CA THR A 372 -7.32 -21.11 -31.98
C THR A 372 -6.21 -22.11 -31.68
N VAL A 373 -6.59 -23.29 -31.21
CA VAL A 373 -5.67 -24.42 -31.10
C VAL A 373 -5.62 -25.10 -32.47
N GLN A 374 -4.43 -25.21 -33.03
CA GLN A 374 -4.18 -25.95 -34.28
C GLN A 374 -3.23 -27.10 -34.00
N THR A 375 -3.28 -28.16 -34.80
CA THR A 375 -2.31 -29.24 -34.70
C THR A 375 -1.37 -29.16 -35.90
N LYS A 376 -0.06 -29.12 -35.64
CA LYS A 376 0.97 -29.18 -36.67
C LYS A 376 1.94 -30.29 -36.32
N ASP A 377 2.19 -31.21 -37.25
CA ASP A 377 3.09 -32.35 -37.06
C ASP A 377 2.74 -33.20 -35.81
N GLY A 378 1.45 -33.32 -35.49
CA GLY A 378 0.96 -34.03 -34.31
C GLY A 378 1.10 -33.28 -32.98
N ILE A 379 1.57 -32.03 -33.02
CA ILE A 379 1.80 -31.17 -31.85
C ILE A 379 0.74 -30.06 -31.81
N PRO A 380 -0.03 -29.92 -30.71
CA PRO A 380 -0.93 -28.81 -30.51
C PRO A 380 -0.17 -27.47 -30.40
N GLN A 381 -0.68 -26.45 -31.07
CA GLN A 381 -0.13 -25.11 -31.10
C GLN A 381 -1.23 -24.09 -30.80
N LEU A 382 -0.95 -23.17 -29.88
CA LEU A 382 -1.75 -21.99 -29.66
C LEU A 382 -1.43 -20.98 -30.78
N GLN A 383 -2.36 -20.84 -31.71
CA GLN A 383 -2.24 -19.96 -32.87
C GLN A 383 -2.98 -18.64 -32.60
N PRO A 384 -2.28 -17.50 -32.41
CA PRO A 384 -2.93 -16.22 -32.22
C PRO A 384 -3.67 -15.79 -33.49
N VAL A 385 -4.78 -15.07 -33.34
CA VAL A 385 -5.50 -14.45 -34.46
C VAL A 385 -4.61 -13.40 -35.14
N GLN A 386 -3.84 -12.64 -34.36
CA GLN A 386 -2.95 -11.62 -34.89
C GLN A 386 -1.63 -12.24 -35.39
N LYS A 387 -1.41 -12.19 -36.71
CA LYS A 387 -0.26 -12.81 -37.38
C LYS A 387 1.12 -12.36 -36.89
N ARG A 388 1.23 -11.18 -36.26
CA ARG A 388 2.49 -10.65 -35.71
C ARG A 388 2.89 -11.31 -34.38
N GLN A 389 1.97 -12.01 -33.72
CA GLN A 389 2.24 -12.66 -32.44
C GLN A 389 2.77 -14.07 -32.66
N GLN A 390 3.76 -14.46 -31.84
CA GLN A 390 4.40 -15.76 -31.96
C GLN A 390 3.44 -16.89 -31.58
N ARG A 391 3.54 -17.98 -32.34
CA ARG A 391 2.83 -19.22 -32.06
C ARG A 391 3.53 -19.92 -30.92
N VAL A 392 2.78 -20.59 -30.06
CA VAL A 392 3.34 -21.31 -28.92
C VAL A 392 2.96 -22.78 -29.03
N SER A 393 3.94 -23.68 -28.94
CA SER A 393 3.73 -25.13 -29.07
C SER A 393 3.60 -25.79 -27.70
N VAL A 394 2.67 -26.73 -27.55
CA VAL A 394 2.56 -27.57 -26.35
C VAL A 394 3.56 -28.72 -26.46
N ILE A 395 4.56 -28.74 -25.57
CA ILE A 395 5.68 -29.70 -25.66
C ILE A 395 5.62 -30.83 -24.63
N ALA A 396 4.82 -30.68 -23.58
CA ALA A 396 4.65 -31.70 -22.55
C ALA A 396 3.31 -31.55 -21.83
N PHE A 397 2.73 -32.68 -21.43
CA PHE A 397 1.63 -32.75 -20.47
C PHE A 397 2.14 -33.33 -19.16
N HIS A 398 1.50 -32.94 -18.06
CA HIS A 398 1.71 -33.45 -16.72
C HIS A 398 0.35 -33.56 -16.01
N ASP A 399 0.28 -34.29 -14.91
CA ASP A 399 -0.98 -34.69 -14.25
C ASP A 399 -1.96 -33.53 -13.94
N ARG A 400 -1.46 -32.29 -13.85
CA ARG A 400 -2.25 -31.08 -13.57
C ARG A 400 -2.02 -29.94 -14.56
N GLY A 401 -1.48 -30.22 -15.75
CA GLY A 401 -1.43 -29.25 -16.84
C GLY A 401 -0.43 -29.55 -17.93
N PHE A 402 0.15 -28.51 -18.51
CA PHE A 402 1.04 -28.66 -19.67
C PHE A 402 2.16 -27.62 -19.67
N THR A 403 3.10 -27.78 -20.59
CA THR A 403 4.19 -26.83 -20.82
C THR A 403 4.16 -26.37 -22.26
N THR A 404 4.27 -25.06 -22.46
CA THR A 404 4.34 -24.46 -23.80
C THR A 404 5.71 -23.85 -24.06
N THR A 405 6.11 -23.77 -25.34
CA THR A 405 7.33 -23.08 -25.77
C THR A 405 7.09 -22.21 -27.00
N ASP A 406 7.70 -21.02 -27.00
CA ASP A 406 7.84 -20.15 -28.19
C ASP A 406 9.18 -20.38 -28.92
N GLY A 407 9.96 -21.39 -28.49
CA GLY A 407 11.30 -21.68 -28.98
C GLY A 407 12.43 -20.96 -28.23
N LYS A 408 12.10 -20.03 -27.32
CA LYS A 408 13.07 -19.32 -26.46
C LYS A 408 12.82 -19.57 -24.99
N THR A 409 11.56 -19.60 -24.59
CA THR A 409 11.11 -19.71 -23.22
C THR A 409 10.12 -20.86 -23.08
N ASN A 410 10.16 -21.52 -21.93
CA ASN A 410 9.20 -22.57 -21.58
C ASN A 410 8.32 -22.04 -20.45
N LEU A 411 7.01 -22.16 -20.62
CA LEU A 411 6.03 -21.72 -19.63
C LEU A 411 5.21 -22.91 -19.17
N ARG A 412 5.13 -23.09 -17.84
CA ARG A 412 4.37 -24.17 -17.22
C ARG A 412 2.97 -23.67 -16.83
N TRP A 413 1.97 -24.38 -17.31
CA TRP A 413 0.56 -24.12 -17.05
C TRP A 413 0.01 -25.13 -16.04
N THR A 414 -0.73 -24.64 -15.07
CA THR A 414 -1.42 -25.43 -14.05
C THR A 414 -2.92 -25.20 -14.14
N ASN A 415 -3.70 -26.27 -14.04
CA ASN A 415 -5.16 -26.17 -14.07
C ASN A 415 -5.66 -25.37 -12.87
N LEU A 416 -6.42 -24.31 -13.14
CA LEU A 416 -7.07 -23.52 -12.10
C LEU A 416 -8.45 -24.14 -11.88
N ARG A 417 -8.52 -25.26 -11.13
CA ARG A 417 -9.81 -25.84 -10.76
C ARG A 417 -10.57 -24.81 -9.92
N SER A 418 -11.80 -24.51 -10.30
CA SER A 418 -12.80 -24.00 -9.35
C SER A 418 -12.90 -25.02 -8.21
N GLU A 419 -12.75 -24.58 -6.96
CA GLU A 419 -13.06 -25.45 -5.82
C GLU A 419 -14.43 -26.11 -6.06
N PRO A 420 -14.57 -27.42 -5.82
CA PRO A 420 -15.90 -27.98 -5.75
C PRO A 420 -16.58 -27.29 -4.58
N THR A 421 -17.68 -26.58 -4.84
CA THR A 421 -18.65 -26.23 -3.81
C THR A 421 -18.94 -27.53 -3.09
N GLU A 422 -18.52 -27.66 -1.83
CA GLU A 422 -18.98 -28.76 -0.99
C GLU A 422 -20.50 -28.62 -0.89
N ASP A 423 -21.20 -29.42 -1.68
CA ASP A 423 -22.54 -29.88 -1.35
C ASP A 423 -22.44 -30.55 0.01
N HIS A 424 -22.62 -29.77 1.08
CA HIS A 424 -23.07 -30.32 2.35
C HIS A 424 -24.53 -30.75 2.20
N GLN A 425 -24.71 -31.89 1.54
CA GLN A 425 -25.75 -32.84 1.93
C GLN A 425 -25.16 -33.75 2.99
N LEU A 426 -25.57 -33.54 4.25
CA LEU A 426 -26.14 -34.55 5.15
C LEU A 426 -26.56 -33.90 6.47
#